data_AF-A0A953B136-F1
#
_entry.id   AF-A0A953B136-F1
#
_cell.length_a   1.000
_cell.length_b   1.000
_cell.length_c   1.000
_cell.angle_alpha   90.00
_cell.angle_beta   90.00
_cell.angle_gamma   90.00
#
_symmetry.space_group_name_H-M   'P 1'
#
loop_
_entity.id
_entity.type
_entity.pdbx_description
1 polymer ?
#
loop_
_entity_poly.entity_id
_entity_poly.type
_entity_poly.pdbx_seq_one_letter_code
_entity_poly.pdbx_strand_id
1 'polypeptide(L)' 'AAGARAGITARPLSLCYAGRPRAQGLLLGYTAVGEREIARQVEVLARALTAAP' A
#
# COMPACT_ATOMS: atom_id res chain seq x y z
N ALA A 1 3.79 3.48 -10.58
CA ALA A 1 2.44 3.17 -10.06
C ALA A 1 1.92 4.35 -9.25
N ALA A 2 0.60 4.59 -9.20
CA ALA A 2 0.00 5.78 -8.58
C ALA A 2 0.41 6.01 -7.11
N GLY A 3 0.54 4.94 -6.30
CA GLY A 3 1.00 5.05 -4.91
C GLY A 3 2.41 5.62 -4.74
N ALA A 4 3.36 5.26 -5.61
CA ALA A 4 4.73 5.78 -5.55
C ALA A 4 4.79 7.30 -5.84
N ARG A 5 3.90 7.80 -6.71
CA ARG A 5 3.77 9.25 -6.99
C ARG A 5 3.16 10.01 -5.81
N ALA A 6 2.40 9.32 -4.96
CA ALA A 6 1.83 9.86 -3.73
C ALA A 6 2.76 9.70 -2.51
N GLY A 7 4.01 9.25 -2.71
CA GLY A 7 4.99 9.05 -1.63
C GLY A 7 4.77 7.80 -0.78
N ILE A 8 3.88 6.88 -1.22
CA ILE A 8 3.60 5.65 -0.49
C ILE A 8 4.51 4.53 -0.97
N THR A 9 5.20 3.90 -0.01
CA THR A 9 5.97 2.68 -0.24
C THR A 9 5.22 1.49 0.34
N ALA A 10 4.90 0.50 -0.50
CA ALA A 10 4.27 -0.74 -0.10
C ALA A 10 4.85 -1.90 -0.92
N ARG A 11 4.89 -3.11 -0.33
CA ARG A 11 5.32 -4.31 -1.06
C ARG A 11 4.09 -4.95 -1.73
N PRO A 12 4.18 -5.41 -2.99
CA PRO A 12 3.09 -6.17 -3.60
C PRO A 12 2.92 -7.51 -2.88
N LEU A 13 1.67 -7.89 -2.58
CA LEU A 13 1.33 -9.13 -1.87
C LEU A 13 1.77 -10.39 -2.64
N SER A 14 1.84 -10.30 -3.98
CA SER A 14 2.27 -11.40 -4.84
C SER A 14 3.65 -11.97 -4.49
N LEU A 15 4.53 -11.18 -3.87
CA LEU A 15 5.86 -11.61 -3.44
C LEU A 15 5.85 -12.46 -2.16
N CYS A 16 4.74 -12.55 -1.46
CA CYS A 16 4.62 -13.25 -0.17
C CYS A 16 3.97 -14.63 -0.29
N TYR A 17 3.43 -14.99 -1.46
CA TYR A 17 2.87 -16.33 -1.67
C TYR A 17 3.97 -17.36 -1.91
N ALA A 18 3.85 -18.52 -1.27
CA ALA A 18 4.57 -19.71 -1.67
C ALA A 18 3.88 -20.31 -2.91
N GLY A 19 4.48 -20.13 -4.10
CA GLY A 19 3.93 -20.61 -5.36
C GLY A 19 3.16 -19.52 -6.13
N ARG A 20 1.96 -19.85 -6.61
CA ARG A 20 1.20 -18.93 -7.49
C ARG A 20 0.47 -17.85 -6.69
N PRO A 21 0.52 -16.57 -7.11
CA PRO A 21 -0.29 -15.52 -6.50
C PRO A 21 -1.79 -15.84 -6.57
N ARG A 22 -2.49 -15.73 -5.43
CA ARG A 22 -3.93 -16.03 -5.33
C ARG A 22 -4.83 -14.79 -5.37
N ALA A 23 -4.29 -13.63 -4.97
CA ALA A 23 -5.01 -12.36 -4.94
C ALA A 23 -4.09 -11.19 -5.31
N GLN A 24 -4.68 -10.13 -5.85
CA GLN A 24 -4.02 -8.83 -5.98
C GLN A 24 -4.13 -8.07 -4.66
N GLY A 25 -3.03 -7.46 -4.23
CA GLY A 25 -3.02 -6.74 -2.97
C GLY A 25 -1.67 -6.13 -2.64
N LEU A 26 -1.65 -5.37 -1.55
CA LEU A 26 -0.47 -4.72 -1.02
C LEU A 26 -0.25 -5.17 0.43
N LEU A 27 1.00 -5.39 0.79
CA LEU A 27 1.43 -5.59 2.17
C LEU A 27 1.80 -4.22 2.77
N LEU A 28 1.06 -3.81 3.81
CA LEU A 28 1.26 -2.55 4.51
C LEU A 28 2.02 -2.82 5.82
N GLY A 29 3.28 -2.39 5.87
CA GLY A 29 4.04 -2.38 7.12
C GLY A 29 3.76 -1.10 7.91
N TYR A 30 3.51 -1.21 9.21
CA TYR A 30 3.20 -0.08 10.09
C TYR A 30 4.28 0.20 11.13
N THR A 31 5.31 -0.65 11.24
CA THR A 31 6.33 -0.59 12.31
C THR A 31 7.13 0.71 12.33
N ALA A 32 7.27 1.38 11.18
CA ALA A 32 8.00 2.65 11.05
C ALA A 32 7.07 3.86 10.88
N VAL A 33 5.76 3.70 11.05
CA VAL A 33 4.75 4.76 10.90
C VAL A 33 4.25 5.14 12.28
N GLY A 34 4.30 6.43 12.64
CA GLY A 34 3.77 6.90 13.92
C GLY A 34 2.25 6.69 13.98
N GLU A 35 1.70 6.32 15.14
CA GLU A 35 0.26 6.03 15.30
C GLU A 35 -0.64 7.16 14.77
N ARG A 36 -0.28 8.41 15.09
CA ARG A 36 -1.01 9.62 14.64
C ARG A 36 -0.95 9.83 13.13
N GLU A 37 0.01 9.22 12.45
CA GLU A 37 0.21 9.35 11.01
C GLU A 37 -0.52 8.27 10.21
N ILE A 38 -0.88 7.14 10.84
CA ILE A 38 -1.52 6.00 10.17
C ILE A 38 -2.78 6.45 9.44
N ALA A 39 -3.69 7.16 10.11
CA ALA A 39 -4.94 7.61 9.52
C ALA A 39 -4.70 8.48 8.26
N ARG A 40 -3.82 9.48 8.39
CA ARG A 40 -3.45 10.37 7.27
C ARG A 40 -2.87 9.59 6.10
N GLN A 41 -1.97 8.64 6.35
CA GLN A 41 -1.33 7.86 5.28
C GLN A 41 -2.32 6.91 4.59
N VAL A 42 -3.28 6.35 5.33
CA VAL A 42 -4.37 5.55 4.75
C VAL A 42 -5.26 6.40 3.84
N GLU A 43 -5.56 7.64 4.21
CA GLU A 43 -6.31 8.56 3.33
C GLU A 43 -5.56 8.89 2.04
N VAL A 44 -4.25 9.14 2.13
CA VAL A 44 -3.40 9.36 0.94
C VAL A 44 -3.40 8.11 0.05
N LEU A 45 -3.35 6.91 0.64
CA LEU A 45 -3.44 5.66 -0.09
C LEU A 45 -4.79 5.50 -0.78
N ALA A 46 -5.89 5.77 -0.08
CA ALA A 46 -7.23 5.71 -0.66
C ALA A 46 -7.36 6.63 -1.88
N ARG A 47 -6.89 7.88 -1.77
CA ARG A 47 -6.87 8.82 -2.90
C ARG A 47 -6.01 8.32 -4.06
N ALA A 48 -4.84 7.74 -3.78
CA ALA A 48 -3.96 7.22 -4.82
C ALA A 48 -4.56 5.99 -5.55
N LEU A 49 -5.39 5.20 -4.86
CA LEU A 49 -6.09 4.06 -5.44
C LEU A 49 -7.31 4.48 -6.28
N THR A 50 -8.06 5.49 -5.83
CA THR A 50 -9.25 5.98 -6.57
C THR A 50 -8.94 6.97 -7.69
N ALA A 51 -7.77 7.62 -7.65
CA ALA A 51 -7.29 8.50 -8.73
C ALA A 51 -6.58 7.73 -9.87
N ALA A 52 -6.34 6.43 -9.71
CA ALA A 52 -5.85 5.59 -10.79
C ALA A 52 -7.02 5.31 -11.77
N PRO A 53 -6.80 5.44 -13.10
CA PRO A 53 -7.83 5.18 -14.10
C PRO A 53 -8.30 3.72 -14.12
#